data_AF-A0A8B7JFE4-F1
#
_entry.id   AF-A0A8B7JFE4-F1
#
_cell.length_a   1.000
_cell.length_b   1.000
_cell.length_c   1.000
_cell.angle_alpha   90.00
_cell.angle_beta   90.00
_cell.angle_gamma   90.00
#
_symmetry.space_group_name_H-M   'P 1'
#
loop_
_entity.id
_entity.type
_entity.pdbx_description
1 polymer ?
#
loop_
_entity_poly.entity_id
_entity_poly.type
_entity_poly.pdbx_seq_one_letter_code
_entity_poly.pdbx_strand_id
1 'polypeptide(L)'
;ADLRAADGSRICAQLYADNSPYYDQCCAGATLVVNPGTDVPYMPSSWAGSVSSLVVATRCELTVWDKAGKKGHSRHFSAGAVPRLQEVRRGLLGNWNDAIKGYYCKCN
;
A
#
# COMPACT_ATOMS: atom_id res chain seq x y z
N ALA A 1 2.75 10.24 7.38
CA ALA A 1 2.02 10.25 8.66
C ALA A 1 2.83 9.50 9.72
N ASP A 2 2.75 9.88 11.00
CA ASP A 2 3.26 9.05 12.10
C ASP A 2 2.21 7.96 12.36
N LEU A 3 2.34 6.82 11.68
CA LEU A 3 1.41 5.69 11.84
C LEU A 3 1.86 4.84 13.03
N ARG A 4 0.99 4.71 14.01
CA ARG A 4 1.21 3.86 15.18
C ARG A 4 0.03 2.92 15.35
N ALA A 5 0.31 1.68 15.70
CA ALA A 5 -0.72 0.75 16.10
C ALA A 5 -1.29 1.14 17.47
N ALA A 6 -2.45 0.59 17.82
CA ALA A 6 -3.10 0.84 19.11
C ALA A 6 -2.24 0.43 20.31
N ASP A 7 -1.32 -0.52 20.11
CA ASP A 7 -0.33 -0.98 21.11
C ASP A 7 0.95 -0.13 21.14
N GLY A 8 1.01 0.95 20.36
CA GLY A 8 2.16 1.85 20.28
C GLY A 8 3.29 1.37 19.36
N SER A 9 3.16 0.21 18.73
CA SER A 9 4.16 -0.28 17.77
C SER A 9 4.19 0.57 16.48
N ARG A 10 5.39 0.72 15.91
CA ARG A 10 5.59 1.48 14.66
C ARG A 10 4.97 0.71 13.51
N ILE A 11 4.09 1.36 12.76
CA ILE A 11 3.54 0.83 11.51
C ILE A 11 4.37 1.37 10.33
N CYS A 12 4.60 0.53 9.32
CA CYS A 12 5.29 0.94 8.10
C CYS A 12 4.30 1.49 7.06
N ALA A 13 3.20 0.77 6.83
CA ALA A 13 2.12 1.22 5.97
C ALA A 13 0.77 0.65 6.41
N GLN A 14 -0.31 1.29 5.98
CA GLN A 14 -1.66 0.76 6.03
C GLN A 14 -2.24 0.71 4.62
N LEU A 15 -2.83 -0.42 4.25
CA LEU A 15 -3.50 -0.63 2.97
C LEU A 15 -5.01 -0.75 3.21
N TYR A 16 -5.81 -0.16 2.32
CA TYR A 16 -7.26 -0.12 2.48
C TYR A 16 -7.95 -0.64 1.23
N ALA A 17 -9.03 -1.38 1.42
CA ALA A 17 -9.82 -1.92 0.30
C ALA A 17 -10.89 -0.93 -0.19
N ASP A 18 -11.39 -0.06 0.69
CA ASP A 18 -12.54 0.80 0.39
C ASP A 18 -12.16 1.98 -0.51
N ASN A 19 -12.74 2.04 -1.71
CA ASN A 19 -12.52 3.10 -2.69
C ASN A 19 -13.58 4.18 -2.54
N SER A 20 -13.32 5.23 -1.75
CA SER A 20 -14.21 6.39 -1.68
C SER A 20 -13.99 7.33 -2.88
N PRO A 21 -15.07 7.90 -3.46
CA PRO A 21 -14.93 8.98 -4.44
C PRO A 21 -14.46 10.29 -3.81
N TYR A 22 -14.55 10.45 -2.49
CA TYR A 22 -14.15 11.65 -1.76
C TYR A 22 -12.77 11.47 -1.11
N TYR A 23 -11.85 12.40 -1.37
CA TYR A 23 -10.45 12.31 -0.91
C TYR A 23 -10.31 12.38 0.62
N ASP A 24 -11.19 13.12 1.30
CA ASP A 24 -11.26 13.25 2.76
C ASP A 24 -11.82 12.01 3.46
N GLN A 25 -12.49 11.13 2.71
CA GLN A 25 -12.98 9.82 3.16
C GLN A 25 -12.08 8.68 2.68
N CYS A 26 -10.88 8.98 2.17
CA CYS A 26 -9.91 7.93 1.84
C CYS A 26 -9.51 7.15 3.09
N CYS A 27 -8.85 6.02 2.85
CA CYS A 27 -7.99 5.44 3.87
C CYS A 27 -8.79 4.99 5.10
N ALA A 28 -9.99 4.46 4.87
CA ALA A 28 -10.94 4.00 5.86
C ALA A 28 -11.41 2.56 5.52
N GLY A 29 -12.23 1.99 6.41
CA GLY A 29 -12.82 0.66 6.20
C GLY A 29 -11.87 -0.49 6.49
N ALA A 30 -11.98 -1.57 5.71
CA ALA A 30 -11.13 -2.74 5.86
C ALA A 30 -9.66 -2.33 5.70
N THR A 31 -8.84 -2.60 6.72
CA THR A 31 -7.46 -2.13 6.83
C THR A 31 -6.50 -3.31 7.00
N LEU A 32 -5.44 -3.35 6.21
CA LEU A 32 -4.30 -4.25 6.38
C LEU A 32 -3.12 -3.46 6.91
N VAL A 33 -2.70 -3.76 8.13
CA VAL A 33 -1.52 -3.16 8.77
C VAL A 33 -0.26 -3.87 8.29
N VAL A 34 0.73 -3.10 7.86
CA VAL A 34 2.03 -3.59 7.41
C VAL A 34 3.11 -3.12 8.38
N ASN A 35 3.77 -4.07 9.03
CA ASN A 35 4.84 -3.78 9.99
C ASN A 35 6.17 -3.47 9.28
N PRO A 36 7.09 -2.70 9.91
CA PRO A 36 8.42 -2.48 9.39
C PRO A 36 9.16 -3.78 9.08
N GLY A 37 9.83 -3.84 7.93
CA GLY A 37 10.59 -5.01 7.48
C GLY A 37 9.71 -6.14 6.94
N THR A 38 8.39 -5.99 6.92
CA THR A 38 7.48 -7.04 6.43
C THR A 38 7.70 -7.25 4.93
N ASP A 39 8.00 -8.50 4.58
CA ASP A 39 8.16 -8.99 3.23
C ASP A 39 7.09 -10.04 2.93
N VAL A 40 6.16 -9.70 2.04
CA VAL A 40 5.07 -10.58 1.64
C VAL A 40 5.11 -10.75 0.13
N PRO A 41 5.75 -11.82 -0.38
CA PRO A 41 5.76 -12.11 -1.80
C PRO A 41 4.39 -12.55 -2.32
N TYR A 42 3.58 -13.17 -1.46
CA TYR A 42 2.25 -13.69 -1.79
C TYR A 42 1.22 -13.08 -0.84
N MET A 43 0.52 -12.05 -1.30
CA MET A 43 -0.54 -11.41 -0.52
C MET A 43 -1.72 -12.38 -0.30
N PRO A 44 -2.39 -12.36 0.87
CA PRO A 44 -3.60 -13.13 1.10
C PRO A 44 -4.64 -12.88 0.00
N SER A 45 -5.34 -13.93 -0.41
CA SER A 45 -6.31 -13.87 -1.53
C SER A 45 -7.45 -12.88 -1.29
N SER A 46 -7.84 -12.65 -0.05
CA SER A 46 -8.84 -11.64 0.34
C SER A 46 -8.39 -10.20 0.10
N TRP A 47 -7.09 -9.97 -0.10
CA TRP A 47 -6.49 -8.64 -0.29
C TRP A 47 -5.84 -8.44 -1.66
N ALA A 48 -5.39 -9.53 -2.29
CA ALA A 48 -4.66 -9.48 -3.55
C ALA A 48 -5.48 -8.79 -4.66
N GLY A 49 -5.02 -7.61 -5.08
CA GLY A 49 -5.69 -6.78 -6.09
C GLY A 49 -6.95 -6.03 -5.61
N SER A 50 -7.24 -6.04 -4.30
CA SER A 50 -8.41 -5.34 -3.73
C SER A 50 -8.05 -4.00 -3.08
N VAL A 51 -6.76 -3.69 -2.92
CA VAL A 51 -6.30 -2.43 -2.33
C VAL A 51 -6.63 -1.27 -3.26
N SER A 52 -7.26 -0.23 -2.72
CA SER A 52 -7.66 0.97 -3.46
C SER A 52 -6.94 2.24 -2.99
N SER A 53 -6.49 2.27 -1.73
CA SER A 53 -5.72 3.37 -1.15
C SER A 53 -4.70 2.86 -0.14
N LEU A 54 -3.68 3.67 0.15
CA LEU A 54 -2.65 3.33 1.12
C LEU A 54 -2.07 4.57 1.82
N VAL A 55 -1.50 4.36 2.99
CA VAL A 55 -0.71 5.36 3.70
C VAL A 55 0.62 4.75 4.10
N VAL A 56 1.72 5.42 3.75
CA VAL A 56 3.08 5.04 4.17
C VAL A 56 3.53 5.97 5.29
N ALA A 57 4.09 5.38 6.35
CA ALA A 57 4.57 6.10 7.51
C ALA A 57 5.80 6.96 7.18
N THR A 58 6.06 7.97 8.00
CA THR A 58 7.27 8.80 7.88
C THR A 58 8.54 7.96 8.02
N ARG A 59 9.54 8.26 7.19
CA ARG A 59 10.81 7.51 7.09
C ARG A 59 10.62 6.03 6.73
N CYS A 60 9.51 5.69 6.11
CA CYS A 60 9.26 4.37 5.55
C CYS A 60 8.97 4.48 4.06
N GLU A 61 9.18 3.36 3.38
CA GLU A 61 9.01 3.18 1.95
C GLU A 61 8.32 1.83 1.72
N LEU A 62 7.32 1.83 0.83
CA LEU A 62 6.59 0.64 0.45
C LEU A 62 6.83 0.35 -1.03
N THR A 63 7.34 -0.85 -1.32
CA THR A 63 7.42 -1.36 -2.70
C THR A 63 6.36 -2.43 -2.89
N VAL A 64 5.61 -2.35 -3.98
CA VAL A 64 4.52 -3.28 -4.33
C VAL A 64 4.71 -3.85 -5.71
N TRP A 65 4.09 -5.00 -5.97
CA TRP A 65 4.14 -5.72 -7.24
C TRP A 65 2.74 -6.14 -7.70
N ASP A 66 2.49 -6.07 -9.01
CA ASP A 66 1.21 -6.45 -9.62
C ASP A 66 0.99 -7.96 -9.80
N LYS A 67 2.07 -8.75 -9.75
CA LYS A 67 2.03 -10.21 -9.79
C LYS A 67 2.58 -10.80 -8.49
N ALA A 68 1.96 -11.90 -8.08
CA ALA A 68 2.39 -12.68 -6.91
C ALA A 68 3.83 -13.20 -7.09
N GLY A 69 4.51 -13.39 -5.96
CA GLY A 69 5.93 -13.75 -5.90
C GLY A 69 6.87 -12.57 -6.20
N LYS A 70 6.42 -11.33 -6.00
CA LYS A 70 7.16 -10.09 -6.34
C LYS A 70 7.60 -10.02 -7.81
N LYS A 71 6.70 -10.39 -8.72
CA LYS A 71 6.94 -10.41 -10.17
C LYS A 71 6.21 -9.26 -10.88
N GLY A 72 6.41 -9.15 -12.18
CA GLY A 72 5.69 -8.19 -13.02
C GLY A 72 6.21 -6.77 -12.81
N HIS A 73 5.32 -5.79 -12.86
CA HIS A 73 5.69 -4.39 -12.63
C HIS A 73 5.64 -4.08 -11.13
N SER A 74 6.56 -3.23 -10.70
CA SER A 74 6.60 -2.73 -9.34
C SER A 74 6.29 -1.24 -9.28
N ARG A 75 5.82 -0.81 -8.11
CA ARG A 75 5.66 0.61 -7.78
C ARG A 75 6.25 0.87 -6.42
N HIS A 76 6.94 2.00 -6.31
CA HIS A 76 7.51 2.49 -5.07
C HIS A 76 6.68 3.66 -4.55
N PHE A 77 6.39 3.63 -3.25
CA PHE A 77 5.67 4.68 -2.53
C PHE A 77 6.53 5.18 -1.37
N SER A 78 6.82 6.48 -1.39
CA SER A 78 7.43 7.18 -0.27
C SER A 78 6.39 7.52 0.80
N ALA A 79 6.85 8.02 1.94
CA ALA A 79 6.00 8.48 3.03
C ALA A 79 4.91 9.45 2.55
N GLY A 80 3.65 9.17 2.91
CA GLY A 80 2.49 9.96 2.47
C GLY A 80 1.23 9.14 2.34
N ALA A 81 0.11 9.81 2.12
CA ALA A 81 -1.16 9.17 1.78
C ALA A 81 -1.33 9.11 0.27
N VAL A 82 -1.79 7.97 -0.22
CA VAL A 82 -2.17 7.74 -1.61
C VAL A 82 -3.65 7.37 -1.60
N PRO A 83 -4.53 8.36 -1.71
CA PRO A 83 -5.97 8.17 -1.51
C PRO A 83 -6.61 7.34 -2.63
N ARG A 84 -6.01 7.27 -3.83
CA ARG A 84 -6.57 6.56 -4.99
C ARG A 84 -5.47 5.94 -5.86
N LEU A 85 -5.25 4.62 -5.73
CA LEU A 85 -4.25 3.89 -6.52
C LEU A 85 -4.54 3.88 -8.03
N GLN A 86 -5.82 3.89 -8.40
CA GLN A 86 -6.26 3.98 -9.80
C GLN A 86 -5.78 5.25 -10.51
N GLU A 87 -5.50 6.34 -9.78
CA GLU A 87 -4.95 7.57 -10.35
C GLU A 87 -3.43 7.45 -10.56
N VAL A 88 -2.75 6.71 -9.67
CA VAL A 88 -1.33 6.40 -9.81
C VAL A 88 -1.07 5.53 -11.04
N ARG A 89 -1.98 4.60 -11.35
CA ARG A 89 -1.95 3.79 -12.59
C ARG A 89 -1.95 4.64 -13.86
N ARG A 90 -2.65 5.77 -13.85
CA ARG A 90 -2.85 6.62 -15.05
C ARG A 90 -1.66 7.54 -15.35
N GLY A 91 -0.56 7.45 -14.59
CA GLY A 91 0.64 8.26 -14.83
C GLY A 91 1.36 7.91 -16.14
N LEU A 92 2.02 8.91 -16.74
CA LEU A 92 2.61 8.90 -18.09
C LEU A 92 3.70 7.85 -18.38
N LEU A 93 4.22 7.14 -17.36
CA LEU A 93 5.36 6.22 -17.48
C LEU A 93 5.14 4.86 -16.78
N GLY A 94 3.94 4.58 -16.29
CA GLY A 94 3.69 3.45 -15.40
C GLY A 94 3.05 2.25 -16.10
N ASN A 95 3.79 1.15 -16.26
CA ASN A 95 3.22 -0.14 -16.68
C ASN A 95 2.54 -0.90 -15.52
N TRP A 96 2.57 -0.35 -14.30
CA TRP A 96 1.97 -0.96 -13.12
C TRP A 96 0.46 -0.71 -13.10
N ASN A 97 -0.31 -1.77 -12.88
CA ASN A 97 -1.73 -1.79 -13.20
C ASN A 97 -2.69 -1.46 -12.06
N ASP A 98 -2.24 -0.83 -10.96
CA ASP A 98 -2.92 -0.65 -9.65
C ASP A 98 -3.07 -1.86 -8.73
N ALA A 99 -2.83 -3.08 -9.21
CA ALA A 99 -2.95 -4.25 -8.35
C ALA A 99 -1.74 -4.41 -7.40
N ILE A 100 -2.02 -4.73 -6.14
CA ILE A 100 -1.01 -5.17 -5.17
C ILE A 100 -1.22 -6.65 -4.91
N LYS A 101 -0.23 -7.49 -5.28
CA LYS A 101 -0.23 -8.95 -5.04
C LYS A 101 1.00 -9.43 -4.29
N GLY A 102 2.00 -8.56 -4.12
CA GLY A 102 3.11 -8.71 -3.22
C GLY A 102 3.61 -7.34 -2.77
N TYR A 103 4.24 -7.27 -1.60
CA TYR A 103 4.75 -6.02 -1.05
C TYR A 103 5.95 -6.24 -0.14
N TYR A 104 6.73 -5.17 0.04
CA TYR A 104 7.83 -5.10 0.98
C TYR A 104 7.89 -3.70 1.55
N CYS A 105 7.94 -3.60 2.88
CA CYS A 105 7.95 -2.32 3.57
C CYS A 105 9.25 -2.16 4.36
N LYS A 106 9.98 -1.09 4.07
CA LYS A 106 11.25 -0.76 4.73
C LYS A 106 11.09 0.54 5.48
N CYS A 107 11.57 0.58 6.72
CA CYS A 107 11.69 1.81 7.49
C CYS A 107 13.15 2.06 7.83
N ASN A 108 13.56 3.32 7.78
CA ASN A 108 14.84 3.81 8.29
C ASN A 108 14.63 4.56 9.61
#